data_AF-A0A7X0JIH1-F1
#
_entry.id   AF-A0A7X0JIH1-F1
#
_cell.length_a   1.000
_cell.length_b   1.000
_cell.length_c   1.000
_cell.angle_alpha   90.00
_cell.angle_beta   90.00
_cell.angle_gamma   90.00
#
_symmetry.space_group_name_H-M   'P 1'
#
loop_
_entity.id
_entity.type
_entity.pdbx_description
1 polymer ?
#
loop_
_entity_poly.entity_id
_entity_poly.type
_entity_poly.pdbx_seq_one_letter_code
_entity_poly.pdbx_strand_id
1 'polypeptide(L)'
;MTTAQETQTVSGQFKIGAYTFGQTSADAQLYTVSEPTSNFTSVAKATKMIELMSVPSHSSPNGQTDYNEILSKIGQKIKTVGDGSSSADRQPIVFLVADGVGDAYRSDCTKKLSSSNGDRCMEPLNASHCNALKARGIKVAVLYTTYLPLPKDGFYKKWIAPFQKEIPTQMQSCATEGYYFEVSPTDGISEAMDVLFRKIVGRVRLTS
;
A
#
# COMPACT_ATOMS: atom_id res chain seq x y z
N MET A 1 -10.51 -2.15 -12.22
CA MET A 1 -9.90 -2.01 -13.57
C MET A 1 -10.87 -1.38 -14.58
N THR A 2 -12.15 -1.73 -14.53
CA THR A 2 -13.23 -1.13 -15.33
C THR A 2 -13.19 0.41 -15.32
N THR A 3 -13.11 1.02 -14.14
CA THR A 3 -13.02 2.48 -14.00
C THR A 3 -11.89 3.10 -14.82
N ALA A 4 -10.69 2.51 -14.85
CA ALA A 4 -9.58 3.01 -15.66
C ALA A 4 -9.86 2.89 -17.16
N GLN A 5 -10.49 1.79 -17.58
CA GLN A 5 -10.87 1.56 -18.97
C GLN A 5 -11.96 2.53 -19.45
N GLU A 6 -12.91 2.88 -18.59
CA GLU A 6 -14.00 3.81 -18.90
C GLU A 6 -13.58 5.29 -18.83
N THR A 7 -12.61 5.62 -17.96
CA THR A 7 -12.21 7.01 -17.75
C THR A 7 -11.04 7.46 -18.63
N GLN A 8 -10.33 6.54 -19.28
CA GLN A 8 -9.30 6.90 -20.24
C GLN A 8 -9.92 7.64 -21.43
N THR A 9 -9.30 8.74 -21.86
CA THR A 9 -9.71 9.51 -23.04
C THR A 9 -8.89 9.16 -24.27
N VAL A 10 -7.71 8.57 -24.06
CA VAL A 10 -6.84 8.06 -25.13
C VAL A 10 -6.32 6.68 -24.77
N SER A 11 -6.09 5.84 -25.78
CA SER A 11 -5.54 4.50 -25.58
C SER A 11 -4.18 4.56 -24.87
N GLY A 12 -4.03 3.77 -23.80
CA GLY A 12 -2.76 3.70 -23.07
C GLY A 12 -2.44 4.92 -22.20
N GLN A 13 -3.45 5.75 -21.91
CA GLN A 13 -3.34 6.85 -20.94
C GLN A 13 -2.83 6.34 -19.59
N PHE A 14 -3.38 5.21 -19.12
CA PHE A 14 -2.96 4.57 -17.88
C PHE A 14 -2.18 3.29 -18.15
N LYS A 15 -1.19 3.02 -17.29
CA LYS A 15 -0.58 1.71 -17.10
C LYS A 15 -0.76 1.33 -15.65
N ILE A 16 -1.31 0.15 -15.38
CA ILE A 16 -1.58 -0.32 -14.03
C ILE A 16 -0.79 -1.59 -13.79
N GLY A 17 -0.05 -1.61 -12.69
CA GLY A 17 0.57 -2.81 -12.13
C GLY A 17 -0.07 -3.15 -10.79
N ALA A 18 0.12 -4.37 -10.32
CA ALA A 18 -0.38 -4.84 -9.04
C ALA A 18 0.72 -5.62 -8.31
N TYR A 19 0.84 -5.34 -7.01
CA TYR A 19 1.86 -5.90 -6.15
C TYR A 19 1.27 -6.24 -4.79
N THR A 20 1.84 -7.26 -4.13
CA THR A 20 1.45 -7.69 -2.77
C THR A 20 2.71 -7.85 -1.91
N PHE A 21 2.51 -8.03 -0.60
CA PHE A 21 3.59 -8.29 0.39
C PHE A 21 4.18 -9.72 0.32
N GLY A 22 3.83 -10.49 -0.70
CA GLY A 22 4.21 -11.88 -0.89
C GLY A 22 3.06 -12.67 -1.52
N GLN A 23 3.32 -13.93 -1.89
CA GLN A 23 2.27 -14.87 -2.31
C GLN A 23 1.81 -15.76 -1.13
N THR A 24 2.72 -16.08 -0.22
CA THR A 24 2.54 -16.91 0.99
C THR A 24 3.32 -16.28 2.15
N SER A 25 3.12 -16.77 3.38
CA SER A 25 3.86 -16.25 4.53
C SER A 25 5.36 -16.59 4.51
N ALA A 26 5.78 -17.54 3.67
CA ALA A 26 7.16 -18.01 3.55
C ALA A 26 8.00 -17.19 2.56
N ASP A 27 7.37 -16.41 1.67
CA ASP A 27 8.01 -15.62 0.62
C ASP A 27 7.67 -14.12 0.74
N ALA A 28 7.58 -13.61 1.97
CA ALA A 28 7.34 -12.20 2.22
C ALA A 28 8.34 -11.32 1.45
N GLN A 29 7.84 -10.57 0.46
CA GLN A 29 8.62 -9.73 -0.44
C GLN A 29 7.69 -8.85 -1.26
N LEU A 30 8.25 -7.94 -2.07
CA LEU A 30 7.47 -7.27 -3.11
C LEU A 30 7.13 -8.25 -4.24
N TYR A 31 6.02 -8.96 -4.11
CA TYR A 31 5.54 -9.89 -5.12
C TYR A 31 4.84 -9.13 -6.24
N THR A 32 5.23 -9.43 -7.48
CA THR A 32 4.64 -8.82 -8.68
C THR A 32 3.50 -9.70 -9.18
N VAL A 33 2.26 -9.24 -8.97
CA VAL A 33 1.06 -9.89 -9.53
C VAL A 33 0.93 -9.54 -11.01
N SER A 34 1.20 -8.29 -11.36
CA SER A 34 1.19 -7.81 -12.74
C SER A 34 2.11 -6.60 -12.90
N GLU A 35 2.99 -6.63 -13.90
CA GLU A 35 3.77 -5.44 -14.25
C GLU A 35 2.89 -4.37 -14.94
N PRO A 36 3.26 -3.08 -14.87
CA PRO A 36 2.45 -2.00 -15.42
C PRO A 36 2.15 -2.16 -16.90
N THR A 37 0.88 -2.33 -17.23
CA THR A 37 0.39 -2.49 -18.60
C THR A 37 -0.88 -1.70 -18.84
N SER A 38 -1.16 -1.37 -20.10
CA SER A 38 -2.44 -0.79 -20.55
C SER A 38 -3.49 -1.86 -20.86
N ASN A 39 -3.14 -3.15 -20.80
CA ASN A 39 -4.10 -4.24 -20.92
C ASN A 39 -4.81 -4.46 -19.57
N PHE A 40 -5.90 -3.71 -19.35
CA PHE A 40 -6.64 -3.78 -18.09
C PHE A 40 -7.31 -5.13 -17.85
N THR A 41 -7.64 -5.88 -18.90
CA THR A 41 -8.18 -7.24 -18.79
C THR A 41 -7.16 -8.21 -18.19
N SER A 42 -5.90 -8.14 -18.61
CA SER A 42 -4.85 -9.01 -18.05
C SER A 42 -4.58 -8.67 -16.59
N VAL A 43 -4.54 -7.38 -16.23
CA VAL A 43 -4.39 -6.95 -14.83
C VAL A 43 -5.57 -7.45 -13.99
N ALA A 44 -6.82 -7.25 -14.46
CA ALA A 44 -8.01 -7.71 -13.76
C ALA A 44 -8.03 -9.22 -13.52
N LYS A 45 -7.59 -10.00 -14.52
CA LYS A 45 -7.46 -11.45 -14.38
C LYS A 45 -6.39 -11.82 -13.36
N ALA A 46 -5.22 -11.18 -13.39
CA ALA A 46 -4.14 -11.45 -12.45
C ALA A 46 -4.54 -11.08 -11.01
N THR A 47 -5.20 -9.94 -10.81
CA THR A 47 -5.63 -9.51 -9.46
C THR A 47 -6.73 -10.38 -8.85
N LYS A 48 -7.52 -11.10 -9.66
CA LYS A 48 -8.48 -12.09 -9.15
C LYS A 48 -7.81 -13.29 -8.48
N MET A 49 -6.53 -13.53 -8.77
CA MET A 49 -5.74 -14.59 -8.15
C MET A 49 -5.08 -14.13 -6.85
N ILE A 50 -5.25 -12.87 -6.45
CA ILE A 50 -4.76 -12.40 -5.15
C ILE A 50 -5.68 -12.99 -4.10
N GLU A 51 -5.11 -13.86 -3.28
CA GLU A 51 -5.76 -14.44 -2.11
C GLU A 51 -5.15 -13.86 -0.84
N LEU A 52 -5.84 -14.05 0.30
CA LEU A 52 -5.21 -13.80 1.59
C LEU A 52 -3.97 -14.68 1.71
N MET A 53 -2.87 -14.07 2.17
CA MET A 53 -1.59 -14.74 2.30
C MET A 53 -1.75 -16.02 3.13
N SER A 54 -1.45 -17.16 2.51
CA SER A 54 -1.60 -18.46 3.17
C SER A 54 -0.53 -18.61 4.27
N VAL A 55 -0.98 -19.03 5.45
CA VAL A 55 -0.14 -19.29 6.61
C VAL A 55 -0.24 -20.78 6.93
N PRO A 56 0.82 -21.59 6.72
CA PRO A 56 0.77 -23.05 6.88
C PRO A 56 0.29 -23.54 8.25
N SER A 57 0.50 -22.74 9.30
CA SER A 57 0.04 -22.99 10.67
C SER A 57 0.12 -21.70 11.51
N HIS A 58 -0.57 -21.64 12.64
CA HIS A 58 -0.42 -20.54 13.62
C HIS A 58 1.03 -20.36 14.14
N SER A 59 1.90 -21.36 13.96
CA SER A 59 3.32 -21.33 14.32
C SER A 59 4.25 -20.96 13.17
N SER A 60 3.70 -20.60 12.00
CA SER A 60 4.47 -20.20 10.83
C SER A 60 5.23 -18.89 11.08
N PRO A 61 6.23 -18.57 10.24
CA PRO A 61 6.94 -17.29 10.35
C PRO A 61 5.94 -16.15 10.44
N ASN A 62 6.18 -15.22 11.36
CA ASN A 62 5.47 -13.95 11.42
C ASN A 62 6.35 -12.87 10.78
N GLY A 63 5.88 -11.62 10.65
CA GLY A 63 6.73 -10.56 10.11
C GLY A 63 6.63 -10.36 8.60
N GLN A 64 5.44 -10.54 8.02
CA GLN A 64 5.21 -10.46 6.56
C GLN A 64 4.92 -9.05 6.04
N THR A 65 4.78 -8.05 6.91
CA THR A 65 4.31 -6.71 6.55
C THR A 65 5.40 -5.67 6.76
N ASP A 66 6.47 -5.77 5.96
CA ASP A 66 7.56 -4.80 5.97
C ASP A 66 7.30 -3.62 5.01
N TYR A 67 6.63 -2.58 5.50
CA TYR A 67 6.41 -1.36 4.70
C TYR A 67 7.72 -0.69 4.26
N ASN A 68 8.78 -0.75 5.07
CA ASN A 68 10.04 -0.08 4.77
C ASN A 68 10.67 -0.71 3.52
N GLU A 69 10.76 -2.04 3.51
CA GLU A 69 11.29 -2.79 2.37
C GLU A 69 10.40 -2.62 1.12
N ILE A 70 9.08 -2.78 1.27
CA ILE A 70 8.14 -2.75 0.14
C ILE A 70 8.09 -1.39 -0.53
N LEU A 71 8.01 -0.30 0.25
CA LEU A 71 7.98 1.06 -0.31
C LEU A 71 9.31 1.41 -0.98
N SER A 72 10.44 0.98 -0.41
CA SER A 72 11.75 1.14 -1.02
C SER A 72 11.84 0.39 -2.37
N LYS A 73 11.43 -0.88 -2.42
CA LYS A 73 11.42 -1.69 -3.64
C LYS A 73 10.47 -1.15 -4.72
N ILE A 74 9.28 -0.68 -4.33
CA ILE A 74 8.36 0.01 -5.24
C ILE A 74 9.02 1.27 -5.82
N GLY A 75 9.67 2.07 -4.97
CA GLY A 75 10.45 3.21 -5.41
C GLY A 75 11.51 2.83 -6.44
N GLN A 76 12.25 1.76 -6.20
CA GLN A 76 13.28 1.27 -7.14
C GLN A 76 12.69 0.79 -8.47
N LYS A 77 11.47 0.21 -8.48
CA LYS A 77 10.78 -0.18 -9.73
C LYS A 77 10.36 1.03 -10.57
N ILE A 78 10.01 2.15 -9.95
CA ILE A 78 9.65 3.39 -10.65
C ILE A 78 10.93 4.08 -11.12
N LYS A 79 11.28 3.94 -12.40
CA LYS A 79 12.54 4.48 -12.97
C LYS A 79 12.43 5.93 -13.42
N THR A 80 11.28 6.33 -13.95
CA THR A 80 11.02 7.67 -14.46
C THR A 80 9.85 8.29 -13.71
N VAL A 81 9.92 9.61 -13.52
CA VAL A 81 8.86 10.40 -12.90
C VAL A 81 8.59 11.58 -13.82
N GLY A 82 7.43 11.57 -14.46
CA GLY A 82 6.92 12.67 -15.27
C GLY A 82 5.81 13.44 -14.58
N ASP A 83 5.27 14.42 -15.28
CA ASP A 83 4.15 15.25 -14.81
C ASP A 83 2.77 14.74 -15.28
N GLY A 84 2.73 13.79 -16.22
CA GLY A 84 1.50 13.23 -16.78
C GLY A 84 1.00 13.93 -18.05
N SER A 85 1.74 14.90 -18.58
CA SER A 85 1.43 15.63 -19.81
C SER A 85 1.39 14.78 -21.07
N SER A 86 2.07 13.62 -21.08
CA SER A 86 2.13 12.76 -22.25
C SER A 86 2.30 11.27 -21.94
N SER A 87 2.17 10.44 -22.97
CA SER A 87 2.49 9.02 -22.90
C SER A 87 3.99 8.74 -22.77
N ALA A 88 4.88 9.70 -22.99
CA ALA A 88 6.31 9.53 -22.69
C ALA A 88 6.64 10.01 -21.26
N ASP A 89 5.86 10.96 -20.74
CA ASP A 89 6.08 11.60 -19.45
C ASP A 89 4.94 11.33 -18.47
N ARG A 90 4.88 10.10 -17.96
CA ARG A 90 3.81 9.66 -17.05
C ARG A 90 4.11 10.05 -15.60
N GLN A 91 3.10 10.59 -14.91
CA GLN A 91 3.10 10.74 -13.46
C GLN A 91 2.89 9.38 -12.77
N PRO A 92 3.89 8.82 -12.06
CA PRO A 92 3.70 7.62 -11.27
C PRO A 92 2.89 7.92 -10.01
N ILE A 93 1.98 7.00 -9.69
CA ILE A 93 1.12 7.06 -8.51
C ILE A 93 1.12 5.69 -7.84
N VAL A 94 1.56 5.62 -6.59
CA VAL A 94 1.53 4.42 -5.77
C VAL A 94 0.23 4.43 -4.96
N PHE A 95 -0.60 3.41 -5.15
CA PHE A 95 -1.78 3.17 -4.32
C PHE A 95 -1.41 2.18 -3.22
N LEU A 96 -1.39 2.65 -1.98
CA LEU A 96 -1.20 1.82 -0.78
C LEU A 96 -2.57 1.55 -0.15
N VAL A 97 -2.96 0.28 -0.11
CA VAL A 97 -4.19 -0.18 0.56
C VAL A 97 -3.77 -1.02 1.74
N ALA A 98 -3.96 -0.51 2.96
CA ALA A 98 -3.47 -1.19 4.15
C ALA A 98 -4.10 -0.68 5.45
N ASP A 99 -3.89 -1.42 6.54
CA ASP A 99 -4.29 -1.04 7.90
C ASP A 99 -3.20 -0.27 8.67
N GLY A 100 -2.04 -0.07 8.06
CA GLY A 100 -0.96 0.74 8.60
C GLY A 100 -0.20 0.14 9.77
N VAL A 101 -0.43 -1.13 10.15
CA VAL A 101 0.40 -1.82 11.16
C VAL A 101 1.44 -2.68 10.46
N GLY A 102 2.70 -2.36 10.68
CA GLY A 102 3.85 -3.12 10.21
C GLY A 102 4.18 -4.24 11.18
N ASP A 103 4.56 -5.38 10.60
CA ASP A 103 5.06 -6.55 11.29
C ASP A 103 6.24 -7.08 10.48
N ALA A 104 7.46 -6.90 10.95
CA ALA A 104 8.67 -7.27 10.21
C ALA A 104 9.87 -7.50 11.13
N TYR A 105 10.82 -8.34 10.72
CA TYR A 105 12.09 -8.48 11.42
C TYR A 105 13.12 -7.48 10.90
N ARG A 106 13.42 -6.43 11.68
CA ARG A 106 14.40 -5.40 11.36
C ARG A 106 15.01 -4.80 12.63
N SER A 107 16.23 -4.29 12.56
CA SER A 107 16.89 -3.65 13.71
C SER A 107 16.45 -2.21 13.97
N ASP A 108 15.87 -1.54 12.99
CA ASP A 108 15.50 -0.12 13.02
C ASP A 108 14.03 0.12 13.43
N CYS A 109 13.50 -0.69 14.35
CA CYS A 109 12.13 -0.53 14.83
C CYS A 109 11.93 0.78 15.61
N THR A 110 10.86 1.49 15.28
CA THR A 110 10.26 2.56 16.10
C THR A 110 9.46 1.99 17.26
N LYS A 111 8.87 0.80 17.11
CA LYS A 111 8.21 0.04 18.18
C LYS A 111 8.59 -1.43 18.05
N LYS A 112 9.23 -1.98 19.08
CA LYS A 112 9.85 -3.31 19.07
C LYS A 112 9.15 -4.27 20.02
N LEU A 113 8.98 -5.53 19.60
CA LEU A 113 8.62 -6.61 20.50
C LEU A 113 9.82 -6.94 21.41
N SER A 114 9.64 -6.81 22.73
CA SER A 114 10.71 -7.06 23.72
C SER A 114 11.09 -8.54 23.88
N SER A 115 10.38 -9.48 23.24
CA SER A 115 10.40 -10.90 23.60
C SER A 115 10.85 -11.87 22.50
N SER A 116 11.42 -11.40 21.39
CA SER A 116 11.85 -12.27 20.29
C SER A 116 13.38 -12.39 20.19
N ASN A 117 13.87 -13.60 19.92
CA ASN A 117 15.21 -13.82 19.37
C ASN A 117 15.24 -13.16 17.99
N GLY A 118 15.71 -11.91 17.93
CA GLY A 118 15.66 -11.06 16.75
C GLY A 118 14.70 -9.88 16.92
N ASP A 119 15.05 -8.76 16.30
CA ASP A 119 14.32 -7.51 16.41
C ASP A 119 13.07 -7.58 15.53
N ARG A 120 11.91 -7.96 16.11
CA ARG A 120 10.62 -7.92 15.42
C ARG A 120 9.92 -6.59 15.73
N CYS A 121 9.69 -5.80 14.69
CA CYS A 121 8.95 -4.55 14.75
C CYS A 121 7.46 -4.84 14.69
N MET A 122 6.71 -4.29 15.64
CA MET A 122 5.24 -4.19 15.59
C MET A 122 4.93 -2.73 15.75
N GLU A 123 4.71 -2.02 14.65
CA GLU A 123 4.77 -0.56 14.63
C GLU A 123 3.81 0.06 13.61
N PRO A 124 3.43 1.34 13.75
CA PRO A 124 2.79 2.06 12.65
C PRO A 124 3.71 2.12 11.42
N LEU A 125 3.12 2.19 10.24
CA LEU A 125 3.84 2.55 9.02
C LEU A 125 4.72 3.79 9.27
N ASN A 126 5.99 3.72 8.86
CA ASN A 126 6.90 4.85 8.94
C ASN A 126 6.77 5.74 7.70
N ALA A 127 6.20 6.93 7.88
CA ALA A 127 5.94 7.86 6.78
C ALA A 127 7.20 8.35 6.05
N SER A 128 8.41 8.19 6.63
CA SER A 128 9.67 8.55 5.98
C SER A 128 9.88 7.84 4.64
N HIS A 129 9.43 6.58 4.52
CA HIS A 129 9.54 5.81 3.28
C HIS A 129 8.61 6.33 2.19
N CYS A 130 7.41 6.77 2.56
CA CYS A 130 6.53 7.47 1.63
C CYS A 130 7.07 8.85 1.27
N ASN A 131 7.71 9.55 2.21
CA ASN A 131 8.37 10.83 1.95
C ASN A 131 9.51 10.68 0.95
N ALA A 132 10.29 9.59 0.99
CA ALA A 132 11.31 9.29 0.00
C ALA A 132 10.73 9.11 -1.41
N LEU A 133 9.55 8.49 -1.55
CA LEU A 133 8.83 8.41 -2.83
C LEU A 133 8.35 9.79 -3.28
N LYS A 134 7.69 10.53 -2.39
CA LYS A 134 7.13 11.86 -2.68
C LYS A 134 8.20 12.88 -3.05
N ALA A 135 9.36 12.83 -2.42
CA ALA A 135 10.50 13.69 -2.73
C ALA A 135 11.02 13.49 -4.16
N ARG A 136 10.78 12.32 -4.76
CA ARG A 136 11.10 12.04 -6.17
C ARG A 136 10.00 12.51 -7.14
N GLY A 137 8.90 13.08 -6.64
CA GLY A 137 7.73 13.47 -7.43
C GLY A 137 6.68 12.37 -7.59
N ILE A 138 6.87 11.19 -7.00
CA ILE A 138 5.88 10.09 -7.04
C ILE A 138 4.71 10.46 -6.13
N LYS A 139 3.47 10.39 -6.64
CA LYS A 139 2.30 10.57 -5.77
C LYS A 139 2.01 9.28 -5.02
N VAL A 140 1.65 9.40 -3.75
CA VAL A 140 1.24 8.28 -2.89
C VAL A 140 -0.21 8.49 -2.50
N ALA A 141 -1.07 7.57 -2.92
CA ALA A 141 -2.46 7.51 -2.55
C ALA A 141 -2.67 6.41 -1.51
N VAL A 142 -3.31 6.73 -0.40
CA VAL A 142 -3.49 5.81 0.73
C VAL A 142 -4.97 5.57 0.93
N LEU A 143 -5.37 4.30 0.81
CA LEU A 143 -6.63 3.79 1.33
C LEU A 143 -6.35 3.07 2.65
N TYR A 144 -6.63 3.74 3.75
CA TYR A 144 -6.49 3.21 5.10
C TYR A 144 -7.72 2.36 5.44
N THR A 145 -7.54 1.04 5.51
CA THR A 145 -8.54 0.13 6.05
C THR A 145 -8.39 0.10 7.55
N THR A 146 -9.30 0.74 8.29
CA THR A 146 -9.11 1.05 9.71
C THR A 146 -8.69 -0.19 10.51
N TYR A 147 -7.60 -0.05 11.28
CA TYR A 147 -7.13 -1.10 12.19
C TYR A 147 -8.08 -1.19 13.38
N LEU A 148 -8.77 -2.33 13.53
CA LEU A 148 -9.80 -2.49 14.56
C LEU A 148 -9.20 -2.92 15.91
N PRO A 149 -9.61 -2.28 17.04
CA PRO A 149 -9.18 -2.68 18.36
C PRO A 149 -9.57 -4.12 18.72
N LEU A 150 -8.66 -4.86 19.38
CA LEU A 150 -8.91 -6.21 19.89
C LEU A 150 -8.79 -6.24 21.43
N PRO A 151 -9.71 -5.63 22.20
CA PRO A 151 -9.54 -5.39 23.64
C PRO A 151 -9.45 -6.67 24.49
N LYS A 152 -9.93 -7.80 23.97
CA LYS A 152 -9.84 -9.10 24.65
C LYS A 152 -8.51 -9.82 24.38
N ASP A 153 -7.76 -9.41 23.35
CA ASP A 153 -6.52 -10.04 22.95
C ASP A 153 -5.31 -9.51 23.75
N GLY A 154 -4.51 -10.42 24.29
CA GLY A 154 -3.36 -10.08 25.14
C GLY A 154 -2.20 -9.47 24.36
N PHE A 155 -1.99 -9.93 23.13
CA PHE A 155 -0.91 -9.45 22.27
C PHE A 155 -1.19 -8.00 21.82
N TYR A 156 -2.39 -7.74 21.31
CA TYR A 156 -2.88 -6.41 20.94
C TYR A 156 -2.74 -5.43 22.10
N LYS A 157 -3.25 -5.78 23.30
CA LYS A 157 -3.18 -4.89 24.46
C LYS A 157 -1.75 -4.51 24.83
N LYS A 158 -0.81 -5.45 24.70
CA LYS A 158 0.58 -5.23 25.08
C LYS A 158 1.36 -4.48 24.01
N TRP A 159 1.13 -4.79 22.74
CA TRP A 159 2.04 -4.40 21.66
C TRP A 159 1.45 -3.40 20.68
N ILE A 160 0.14 -3.38 20.46
CA ILE A 160 -0.50 -2.53 19.44
C ILE A 160 -1.27 -1.37 20.06
N ALA A 161 -2.07 -1.65 21.09
CA ALA A 161 -2.87 -0.66 21.80
C ALA A 161 -2.08 0.59 22.23
N PRO A 162 -0.80 0.50 22.68
CA PRO A 162 -0.02 1.68 23.08
C PRO A 162 0.18 2.71 21.96
N PHE A 163 0.21 2.29 20.69
CA PHE A 163 0.43 3.19 19.55
C PHE A 163 -0.76 3.28 18.61
N GLN A 164 -1.86 2.54 18.81
CA GLN A 164 -2.94 2.44 17.81
C GLN A 164 -3.45 3.81 17.33
N LYS A 165 -3.51 4.80 18.22
CA LYS A 165 -3.92 6.19 17.89
C LYS A 165 -2.97 6.90 16.91
N GLU A 166 -1.73 6.44 16.77
CA GLU A 166 -0.72 6.98 15.86
C GLU A 166 -0.96 6.48 14.42
N ILE A 167 -1.64 5.34 14.23
CA ILE A 167 -1.80 4.68 12.92
C ILE A 167 -2.47 5.59 11.88
N PRO A 168 -3.64 6.21 12.15
CA PRO A 168 -4.31 7.04 11.14
C PRO A 168 -3.45 8.24 10.73
N THR A 169 -2.78 8.89 11.69
CA THR A 169 -1.89 10.03 11.43
C THR A 169 -0.70 9.64 10.57
N GLN A 170 -0.09 8.47 10.82
CA GLN A 170 1.04 8.00 10.00
C GLN A 170 0.61 7.61 8.59
N MET A 171 -0.57 6.97 8.45
CA MET A 171 -1.15 6.66 7.14
C MET A 171 -1.49 7.93 6.36
N GLN A 172 -2.04 8.95 7.01
CA GLN A 172 -2.32 10.25 6.40
C GLN A 172 -1.02 10.98 6.01
N SER A 173 0.01 10.95 6.88
CA SER A 173 1.31 11.56 6.59
C SER A 173 2.05 10.87 5.44
N CYS A 174 1.81 9.57 5.22
CA CYS A 174 2.35 8.84 4.08
C CYS A 174 1.76 9.35 2.75
N ALA A 175 0.46 9.66 2.73
CA ALA A 175 -0.23 10.12 1.54
C ALA A 175 0.31 11.45 0.99
N THR A 176 0.08 11.67 -0.30
CA THR A 176 0.11 12.99 -0.92
C THR A 176 -1.11 13.78 -0.47
N GLU A 177 -0.99 15.10 -0.33
CA GLU A 177 -2.09 15.96 0.07
C GLU A 177 -3.37 15.71 -0.77
N GLY A 178 -4.47 15.44 -0.06
CA GLY A 178 -5.77 15.13 -0.65
C GLY A 178 -5.94 13.71 -1.18
N TYR A 179 -4.93 12.84 -1.07
CA TYR A 179 -4.94 11.43 -1.52
C TYR A 179 -5.00 10.43 -0.34
N TYR A 180 -5.46 10.86 0.83
CA TYR A 180 -5.73 10.00 1.98
C TYR A 180 -7.23 9.75 2.12
N PHE A 181 -7.60 8.49 2.29
CA PHE A 181 -8.97 8.03 2.47
C PHE A 181 -8.99 6.93 3.52
N GLU A 182 -9.89 7.07 4.49
CA GLU A 182 -10.14 6.05 5.49
C GLU A 182 -11.45 5.34 5.17
N VAL A 183 -11.44 4.02 5.31
CA VAL A 183 -12.62 3.16 5.18
C VAL A 183 -12.68 2.17 6.34
N SER A 184 -13.87 1.97 6.88
CA SER A 184 -14.12 0.86 7.80
C SER A 184 -14.01 -0.47 7.05
N PRO A 185 -13.60 -1.57 7.70
CA PRO A 185 -13.67 -2.92 7.13
C PRO A 185 -15.08 -3.36 6.69
N THR A 186 -16.14 -2.68 7.17
CA THR A 186 -17.53 -2.89 6.75
C THR A 186 -17.92 -2.08 5.53
N ASP A 187 -17.10 -1.11 5.13
CA ASP A 187 -17.40 -0.22 4.01
C ASP A 187 -16.97 -0.86 2.69
N GLY A 188 -17.62 -0.46 1.60
CA GLY A 188 -17.31 -0.95 0.27
C GLY A 188 -15.91 -0.53 -0.20
N ILE A 189 -14.89 -1.34 0.09
CA ILE A 189 -13.50 -1.11 -0.37
C ILE A 189 -13.43 -0.88 -1.88
N SER A 190 -14.25 -1.60 -2.65
CA SER A 190 -14.34 -1.41 -4.11
C SER A 190 -14.81 0.00 -4.49
N GLU A 191 -15.84 0.51 -3.82
CA GLU A 191 -16.36 1.86 -4.04
C GLU A 191 -15.31 2.92 -3.66
N ALA A 192 -14.64 2.73 -2.53
CA ALA A 192 -13.61 3.65 -2.08
C ALA A 192 -12.39 3.67 -3.00
N MET A 193 -11.97 2.51 -3.53
CA MET A 193 -10.91 2.44 -4.54
C MET A 193 -11.31 3.15 -5.84
N ASP A 194 -12.57 3.04 -6.26
CA ASP A 194 -13.07 3.74 -7.44
C ASP A 194 -13.14 5.25 -7.23
N VAL A 195 -13.63 5.71 -6.08
CA VAL A 195 -13.64 7.13 -5.69
C VAL A 195 -12.22 7.68 -5.63
N LEU A 196 -11.30 6.96 -5.00
CA LEU A 196 -9.89 7.34 -4.90
C LEU A 196 -9.27 7.47 -6.29
N PHE A 197 -9.42 6.46 -7.14
CA PHE A 197 -8.92 6.47 -8.50
C PHE A 197 -9.48 7.66 -9.30
N ARG A 198 -10.81 7.86 -9.27
CA ARG A 198 -11.48 8.97 -9.98
C ARG A 198 -10.97 10.35 -9.52
N LYS A 199 -10.82 10.56 -8.21
CA LYS A 199 -10.31 11.85 -7.68
C LYS A 199 -8.88 12.12 -8.14
N ILE A 200 -8.05 11.08 -8.16
CA ILE A 200 -6.65 11.19 -8.57
C ILE A 200 -6.56 11.54 -10.05
N VAL A 201 -7.22 10.77 -10.93
CA VAL A 201 -7.16 11.03 -12.38
C VAL A 201 -7.85 12.33 -12.77
N GLY A 202 -8.86 12.77 -12.01
CA GLY A 202 -9.50 14.08 -12.17
C GLY A 202 -8.57 15.25 -11.82
N ARG A 203 -7.75 15.12 -10.75
CA ARG A 203 -6.81 16.17 -10.35
C ARG A 203 -5.63 16.34 -11.29
N VAL A 204 -5.09 15.25 -11.85
CA VAL A 204 -4.02 15.31 -12.85
C VAL A 204 -4.43 16.18 -14.05
N ARG A 205 -5.71 16.14 -14.45
CA ARG A 205 -6.24 16.97 -15.55
C ARG A 205 -6.32 18.47 -15.22
N LEU A 206 -6.45 18.85 -13.95
CA LEU A 206 -6.62 20.26 -13.55
C LEU A 206 -5.30 21.01 -13.40
N THR A 207 -4.19 20.29 -13.30
CA THR A 207 -2.84 20.87 -13.18
C THR A 207 -2.06 20.83 -14.49
N SER A 208 -2.71 20.46 -15.60
CA SER A 208 -2.14 20.41 -16.96
C SER A 208 -2.40 21.71 -17.73
#